data_AF-A0A660RV26-F1
#
_entry.id   AF-A0A660RV26-F1
#
_cell.length_a   1.000
_cell.length_b   1.000
_cell.length_c   1.000
_cell.angle_alpha   90.00
_cell.angle_beta   90.00
_cell.angle_gamma   90.00
#
_symmetry.space_group_name_H-M   'P 1'
#
loop_
_entity.id
_entity.type
_entity.pdbx_description
1 polymer ?
#
loop_
_entity_poly.entity_id
_entity_poly.type
_entity_poly.pdbx_seq_one_letter_code
_entity_poly.pdbx_strand_id
1 'polypeptide(L)'
;MFYFFDLKEQNGRYYVFSKNLDLIKIDNFSFDTFEPKKEIYDAYLSIPISWLDFRVLEVPFKEEKKIKEILPFELEGLILSNSAEITYDFVILEKKEKTKILIIYIKKDLLQKLLEKFDQKKINIKVVTCIYLKKFLADFRAEYLLEPNKLSEEERIKLAKEELISPSFNLKKIEIISPIKLKKQKKLLQWTIFLSILILFFWLIDFYFNWWTIKKQTENIKNKMHHIYSTLFPEEKRIVSPLYQLQSHFKTLKEKENILVGISPLDILLKLSKVKRNGIIFREIHMDKKRVIIKGIANSLSNIDNVKKQLEQVWSQAKILDSKVLEPKKIHFTIMVEDKKE
;
A
#
# COMPACT_ATOMS: atom_id res chain seq x y z
N MET A 1 -24.46 0.48 -40.66
CA MET A 1 -25.71 -0.17 -41.11
C MET A 1 -25.96 -1.35 -40.20
N PHE A 2 -27.22 -1.59 -39.85
CA PHE A 2 -27.61 -2.77 -39.08
C PHE A 2 -27.91 -3.90 -40.05
N TYR A 3 -27.34 -5.07 -39.79
CA TYR A 3 -27.64 -6.29 -40.55
C TYR A 3 -28.50 -7.20 -39.69
N PHE A 4 -29.61 -7.67 -40.24
CA PHE A 4 -30.46 -8.65 -39.58
C PHE A 4 -30.55 -9.89 -40.47
N PHE A 5 -29.99 -11.00 -40.00
CA PHE A 5 -30.00 -12.28 -40.69
C PHE A 5 -31.18 -13.11 -40.17
N ASP A 6 -32.11 -13.48 -41.05
CA ASP A 6 -33.24 -14.36 -40.75
C ASP A 6 -33.01 -15.71 -41.40
N LEU A 7 -32.60 -16.69 -40.60
CA LEU A 7 -32.30 -18.03 -41.07
C LEU A 7 -33.57 -18.89 -41.15
N LYS A 8 -33.66 -19.64 -42.23
CA LYS A 8 -34.65 -20.69 -42.46
C LYS A 8 -33.88 -21.96 -42.86
N GLU A 9 -33.32 -22.61 -41.84
CA GLU A 9 -32.41 -23.77 -41.96
C GLU A 9 -31.03 -23.41 -42.54
N GLN A 10 -30.66 -23.93 -43.72
CA GLN A 10 -29.34 -23.70 -44.34
C GLN A 10 -29.27 -22.42 -45.18
N ASN A 11 -30.43 -21.86 -45.54
CA ASN A 11 -30.57 -20.62 -46.29
C ASN A 11 -31.37 -19.62 -45.45
N GLY A 12 -31.34 -18.36 -45.83
CA GLY A 12 -32.08 -17.32 -45.14
C GLY A 12 -32.28 -16.09 -45.97
N ARG A 13 -32.69 -15.03 -45.29
CA ARG A 13 -32.68 -13.68 -45.82
C ARG A 13 -31.83 -12.81 -44.93
N TYR A 14 -31.31 -11.73 -45.49
CA TYR A 14 -30.76 -10.67 -44.67
C TYR A 14 -31.40 -9.34 -45.03
N TYR A 15 -31.61 -8.54 -44.01
CA TYR A 15 -32.18 -7.21 -44.09
C TYR A 15 -31.11 -6.21 -43.67
N VAL A 16 -30.91 -5.18 -44.48
CA VAL A 16 -29.99 -4.09 -44.16
C VAL A 16 -30.82 -2.88 -43.79
N PHE A 17 -30.64 -2.40 -42.57
CA PHE A 17 -31.31 -1.20 -42.07
C PHE A 17 -30.34 -0.03 -41.92
N SER A 18 -30.85 1.17 -42.20
CA SER A 18 -30.16 2.45 -41.98
C SER A 18 -30.00 2.72 -40.47
N LYS A 19 -29.25 3.76 -40.11
CA LYS A 19 -29.17 4.20 -38.70
C LYS A 19 -30.54 4.63 -38.15
N ASN A 20 -31.45 5.07 -39.02
CA ASN A 20 -32.82 5.45 -38.68
C ASN A 20 -33.81 4.27 -38.75
N LEU A 21 -33.30 3.04 -38.92
CA LEU A 21 -34.09 1.81 -39.07
C LEU A 21 -35.01 1.77 -40.30
N ASP A 22 -34.62 2.50 -41.35
CA ASP A 22 -35.25 2.37 -42.66
C ASP A 22 -34.63 1.21 -43.41
N LEU A 23 -35.46 0.41 -44.06
CA LEU A 23 -35.00 -0.74 -44.83
C LEU A 23 -34.27 -0.25 -46.09
N ILE A 24 -32.99 -0.60 -46.22
CA ILE A 24 -32.14 -0.24 -47.35
C ILE A 24 -32.13 -1.36 -48.40
N LYS A 25 -32.04 -2.62 -47.94
CA LYS A 25 -31.90 -3.79 -48.83
C LYS A 25 -32.49 -5.04 -48.19
N ILE A 26 -33.11 -5.87 -49.02
CA ILE A 26 -33.43 -7.27 -48.73
C ILE A 26 -32.71 -8.12 -49.76
N ASP A 27 -32.11 -9.22 -49.34
CA ASP A 27 -31.58 -10.21 -50.27
C ASP A 27 -31.55 -11.60 -49.61
N ASN A 28 -31.37 -12.63 -50.43
CA ASN A 28 -31.19 -13.98 -49.92
C ASN A 28 -29.80 -14.13 -49.29
N PHE A 29 -29.74 -14.91 -48.21
CA PHE A 29 -28.52 -15.23 -47.50
C PHE A 29 -28.23 -16.73 -47.67
N SER A 30 -27.03 -17.02 -48.14
CA SER A 30 -26.41 -18.34 -47.99
C SER A 30 -25.00 -18.14 -47.45
N PHE A 31 -24.59 -19.03 -46.54
CA PHE A 31 -23.28 -18.95 -45.90
C PHE A 31 -22.13 -19.02 -46.91
N ASP A 32 -22.32 -19.74 -48.01
CA ASP A 32 -21.26 -19.96 -48.99
C ASP A 32 -21.04 -18.70 -49.84
N THR A 33 -22.13 -18.06 -50.27
CA THR A 33 -22.11 -16.97 -51.26
C THR A 33 -22.16 -15.57 -50.66
N PHE A 34 -22.43 -15.43 -49.35
CA PHE A 34 -22.51 -14.11 -48.74
C PHE A 34 -21.12 -13.47 -48.56
N GLU A 35 -20.98 -12.27 -49.12
CA GLU A 35 -19.85 -11.37 -48.90
C GLU A 35 -20.36 -10.00 -48.41
N PRO A 36 -19.88 -9.50 -47.27
CA PRO A 36 -20.30 -8.21 -46.75
C PRO A 36 -19.75 -7.07 -47.62
N LYS A 37 -20.64 -6.35 -48.32
CA LYS A 37 -20.25 -5.26 -49.23
C LYS A 37 -19.78 -3.96 -48.53
N LYS A 38 -20.01 -3.81 -47.22
CA LYS A 38 -19.65 -2.62 -46.40
C LYS A 38 -19.34 -3.04 -44.96
N GLU A 39 -18.64 -2.19 -44.22
CA GLU A 39 -18.40 -2.37 -42.78
C GLU A 39 -19.72 -2.56 -42.02
N ILE A 40 -19.86 -3.72 -41.39
CA ILE A 40 -21.00 -4.11 -40.57
C ILE A 40 -20.80 -3.52 -39.18
N TYR A 41 -21.70 -2.62 -38.77
CA TYR A 41 -21.60 -1.96 -37.45
C TYR A 41 -22.15 -2.86 -36.35
N ASP A 42 -23.34 -3.43 -36.57
CA ASP A 42 -24.03 -4.33 -35.64
C ASP A 42 -24.81 -5.35 -36.48
N ALA A 43 -24.67 -6.64 -36.15
CA ALA A 43 -25.39 -7.73 -36.80
C ALA A 43 -26.27 -8.50 -35.80
N TYR A 44 -27.47 -8.84 -36.23
CA TYR A 44 -28.47 -9.56 -35.46
C TYR A 44 -28.82 -10.83 -36.20
N LEU A 45 -29.10 -11.90 -35.47
CA LEU A 45 -29.41 -13.20 -36.03
C LEU A 45 -30.74 -13.71 -35.47
N SER A 46 -31.69 -13.99 -36.36
CA SER A 46 -32.89 -14.75 -36.07
C SER A 46 -32.68 -16.19 -36.50
N ILE A 47 -32.81 -17.11 -35.54
CA ILE A 47 -32.70 -18.55 -35.79
C ILE A 47 -34.08 -19.20 -35.93
N PRO A 48 -34.19 -20.33 -36.66
CA PRO A 48 -35.44 -21.05 -36.80
C PRO A 48 -35.97 -21.54 -35.45
N ILE A 49 -37.30 -21.54 -35.30
CA ILE A 49 -37.95 -22.07 -34.09
C ILE A 49 -37.65 -23.56 -33.87
N SER A 50 -37.40 -24.32 -34.93
CA SER A 50 -37.07 -25.75 -34.87
C SER A 50 -35.72 -26.06 -34.23
N TRP A 51 -34.86 -25.05 -34.01
CA TRP A 51 -33.58 -25.20 -33.30
C TRP A 51 -33.68 -24.82 -31.83
N LEU A 52 -34.85 -24.35 -31.41
CA LEU A 52 -35.11 -23.86 -30.07
C LEU A 52 -35.99 -24.85 -29.33
N ASP A 53 -35.62 -25.10 -28.09
CA ASP A 53 -36.45 -25.81 -27.13
C ASP A 53 -37.06 -24.81 -26.15
N PHE A 54 -38.26 -25.12 -25.67
CA PHE A 54 -39.05 -24.21 -24.84
C PHE A 54 -39.58 -24.91 -23.60
N ARG A 55 -39.62 -24.20 -22.48
CA ARG A 55 -40.31 -24.64 -21.26
C ARG A 55 -41.02 -23.49 -20.60
N VAL A 56 -42.21 -23.74 -20.07
CA VAL A 56 -42.96 -22.77 -19.28
C VAL A 56 -42.81 -23.13 -17.81
N LEU A 57 -42.36 -22.18 -16.99
CA LEU A 57 -42.25 -22.33 -15.54
C LEU A 57 -43.01 -21.22 -14.81
N GLU A 58 -43.44 -21.55 -13.60
CA GLU A 58 -44.03 -20.59 -12.67
C GLU A 58 -43.08 -20.38 -11.49
N VAL A 59 -42.58 -19.15 -11.34
CA VAL A 59 -41.65 -18.79 -10.27
C VAL A 59 -42.32 -17.85 -9.27
N PRO A 60 -42.05 -17.99 -7.96
CA PRO A 60 -42.70 -17.18 -6.91
C PRO A 60 -42.10 -15.77 -6.78
N PHE A 61 -41.33 -15.30 -7.76
CA PHE A 61 -40.63 -14.01 -7.72
C PHE A 61 -41.00 -13.15 -8.93
N LYS A 62 -41.08 -11.82 -8.75
CA LYS A 62 -41.37 -10.86 -9.83
C LYS A 62 -40.11 -10.20 -10.41
N GLU A 63 -38.99 -10.28 -9.68
CA GLU A 63 -37.73 -9.61 -10.01
C GLU A 63 -36.90 -10.42 -11.00
N GLU A 64 -36.59 -9.86 -12.17
CA GLU A 64 -35.81 -10.52 -13.23
C GLU A 64 -34.44 -11.05 -12.78
N LYS A 65 -33.79 -10.35 -11.84
CA LYS A 65 -32.48 -10.79 -11.31
C LYS A 65 -32.59 -12.09 -10.53
N LYS A 66 -33.57 -12.20 -9.63
CA LYS A 66 -33.84 -13.42 -8.86
C LYS A 66 -34.25 -14.58 -9.77
N ILE A 67 -35.03 -14.28 -10.82
CA ILE A 67 -35.38 -15.26 -11.84
C ILE A 67 -34.11 -15.78 -12.54
N LYS A 68 -33.20 -14.90 -12.95
CA LYS A 68 -31.90 -15.30 -13.56
C LYS A 68 -31.05 -16.20 -12.67
N GLU A 69 -31.04 -15.94 -11.37
CA GLU A 69 -30.23 -16.69 -10.40
C GLU A 69 -30.78 -18.08 -10.11
N ILE A 70 -32.10 -18.26 -10.12
CA ILE A 70 -32.72 -19.56 -9.82
C ILE A 70 -32.84 -20.46 -11.06
N LEU A 71 -32.93 -19.88 -12.25
CA LEU A 71 -33.09 -20.61 -13.52
C LEU A 71 -32.09 -21.76 -13.74
N PRO A 72 -30.77 -21.62 -13.48
CA PRO A 72 -29.84 -22.74 -13.64
C PRO A 72 -30.25 -23.99 -12.85
N PHE A 73 -30.70 -23.81 -11.61
CA PHE A 73 -31.07 -24.89 -10.70
C PHE A 73 -32.38 -25.57 -11.12
N GLU A 74 -33.38 -24.79 -11.54
CA GLU A 74 -34.63 -25.32 -12.06
C GLU A 74 -34.43 -26.11 -13.36
N LEU A 75 -33.50 -25.66 -14.21
CA LEU A 75 -33.19 -26.31 -15.48
C LEU A 75 -32.42 -27.63 -15.31
N GLU A 76 -31.58 -27.75 -14.28
CA GLU A 76 -30.91 -29.03 -13.95
C GLU A 76 -31.90 -30.15 -13.62
N GLY A 77 -33.03 -29.81 -13.00
CA GLY A 77 -34.09 -30.78 -12.69
C GLY A 77 -34.96 -31.18 -13.89
N LEU A 78 -34.86 -30.48 -15.02
CA LEU A 78 -35.83 -30.55 -16.11
C LEU A 78 -35.23 -31.00 -17.45
N ILE A 79 -33.94 -30.78 -17.68
CA ILE A 79 -33.28 -31.10 -18.94
C ILE A 79 -32.59 -32.46 -18.82
N LEU A 80 -32.89 -33.37 -19.75
CA LEU A 80 -32.24 -34.69 -19.84
C LEU A 80 -30.75 -34.62 -20.23
N SER A 81 -30.29 -33.44 -20.65
CA SER A 81 -28.91 -33.11 -21.02
C SER A 81 -28.29 -32.24 -19.93
N ASN A 82 -26.98 -32.38 -19.72
CA ASN A 82 -26.23 -31.59 -18.75
C ASN A 82 -26.51 -30.09 -18.96
N SER A 83 -26.94 -29.36 -17.92
CA SER A 83 -27.24 -27.92 -17.96
C SER A 83 -26.06 -27.10 -18.50
N ALA A 84 -24.84 -27.62 -18.35
CA ALA A 84 -23.61 -27.06 -18.89
C ALA A 84 -23.52 -27.08 -20.43
N GLU A 85 -24.35 -27.85 -21.14
CA GLU A 85 -24.31 -28.02 -22.59
C GLU A 85 -25.31 -27.13 -23.34
N ILE A 86 -26.16 -26.39 -22.64
CA ILE A 86 -27.19 -25.54 -23.23
C ILE A 86 -26.98 -24.05 -22.92
N THR A 87 -27.36 -23.21 -23.86
CA THR A 87 -27.53 -21.78 -23.60
C THR A 87 -29.01 -21.46 -23.60
N TYR A 88 -29.45 -20.72 -22.60
CA TYR A 88 -30.85 -20.37 -22.42
C TYR A 88 -31.01 -18.86 -22.19
N ASP A 89 -32.21 -18.37 -22.38
CA ASP A 89 -32.70 -17.06 -21.92
C ASP A 89 -34.20 -17.20 -21.60
N PHE A 90 -34.83 -16.18 -21.02
CA PHE A 90 -36.26 -16.24 -20.68
C PHE A 90 -37.00 -14.97 -21.05
N VAL A 91 -38.30 -15.14 -21.29
CA VAL A 91 -39.27 -14.07 -21.48
C VAL A 91 -40.36 -14.20 -20.43
N ILE A 92 -40.79 -13.07 -19.85
CA ILE A 92 -41.90 -13.06 -18.89
C ILE A 92 -43.22 -13.01 -19.67
N LEU A 93 -44.08 -14.00 -19.45
CA LEU A 93 -45.40 -14.09 -20.08
C LEU A 93 -46.46 -13.37 -19.25
N GLU A 94 -46.50 -13.63 -17.94
CA GLU A 94 -47.48 -13.05 -17.02
C GLU A 94 -46.85 -12.74 -15.66
N LYS A 95 -47.18 -11.58 -15.09
CA LYS A 95 -46.79 -11.17 -13.73
C LYS A 95 -48.04 -11.13 -12.83
N LYS A 96 -48.38 -12.25 -12.19
CA LYS A 96 -49.51 -12.37 -11.24
C LYS A 96 -48.98 -12.62 -9.82
N GLU A 97 -49.62 -13.51 -9.04
CA GLU A 97 -49.08 -13.97 -7.74
C GLU A 97 -47.79 -14.78 -7.92
N LYS A 98 -47.80 -15.70 -8.90
CA LYS A 98 -46.61 -16.32 -9.47
C LYS A 98 -46.31 -15.69 -10.83
N THR A 99 -45.04 -15.57 -11.17
CA THR A 99 -44.62 -15.08 -12.48
C THR A 99 -44.48 -16.28 -13.41
N LYS A 100 -45.21 -16.25 -14.52
CA LYS A 100 -45.11 -17.28 -15.56
C LYS A 100 -44.05 -16.84 -16.57
N ILE A 101 -43.04 -17.66 -16.76
CA ILE A 101 -41.91 -17.40 -17.65
C ILE A 101 -41.82 -18.46 -18.73
N LEU A 102 -41.44 -18.04 -19.93
CA LEU A 102 -41.05 -18.91 -21.03
C LEU A 102 -39.53 -18.95 -21.09
N ILE A 103 -38.95 -20.12 -20.87
CA ILE A 103 -37.52 -20.35 -21.04
C ILE A 103 -37.30 -20.86 -22.45
N ILE A 104 -36.36 -20.24 -23.14
CA ILE A 104 -35.92 -20.59 -24.49
C ILE A 104 -34.48 -21.09 -24.37
N TYR A 105 -34.18 -22.26 -24.90
CA TYR A 105 -32.83 -22.83 -24.84
C TYR A 105 -32.43 -23.54 -26.14
N ILE A 106 -31.12 -23.61 -26.35
CA ILE A 106 -30.48 -24.26 -27.50
C ILE A 106 -29.18 -24.94 -27.06
N LYS A 107 -28.79 -26.03 -27.72
CA LYS A 107 -27.49 -26.67 -27.49
C LYS A 107 -26.33 -25.73 -27.85
N LYS A 108 -25.33 -25.63 -26.96
CA LYS A 108 -24.13 -24.77 -27.15
C LYS A 108 -23.37 -25.13 -28.42
N ASP A 109 -23.20 -26.41 -28.71
CA ASP A 109 -22.49 -26.90 -29.90
C ASP A 109 -23.16 -26.41 -31.20
N LEU A 110 -24.49 -26.46 -31.29
CA LEU A 110 -25.24 -25.96 -32.44
C LEU A 110 -25.07 -24.45 -32.61
N LEU A 111 -25.20 -23.69 -31.53
CA LEU A 111 -25.05 -22.23 -31.56
C LEU A 111 -23.60 -21.84 -31.89
N GLN A 112 -22.61 -22.53 -31.34
CA GLN A 112 -21.20 -22.28 -31.59
C GLN A 112 -20.84 -22.53 -33.06
N LYS A 113 -21.20 -23.70 -33.61
CA LYS A 113 -21.01 -24.02 -35.03
C LYS A 113 -21.63 -22.97 -35.95
N LEU A 114 -22.80 -22.45 -35.57
CA LEU A 114 -23.47 -21.39 -36.32
C LEU A 114 -22.70 -20.07 -36.29
N LEU A 115 -22.29 -19.63 -35.09
CA LEU A 115 -21.55 -18.38 -34.91
C LEU A 115 -20.16 -18.43 -35.57
N GLU A 116 -19.50 -19.59 -35.56
CA GLU A 116 -18.21 -19.80 -36.24
C GLU A 116 -18.31 -19.52 -37.75
N LYS A 117 -19.43 -19.87 -38.40
CA LYS A 117 -19.65 -19.54 -39.83
C LYS A 117 -19.72 -18.03 -40.07
N PHE A 118 -20.31 -17.28 -39.15
CA PHE A 118 -20.35 -15.81 -39.23
C PHE A 118 -18.99 -15.19 -38.93
N ASP A 119 -18.26 -15.73 -37.94
CA ASP A 119 -16.92 -15.28 -37.58
C ASP A 119 -15.91 -15.47 -38.72
N GLN A 120 -15.98 -16.59 -39.46
CA GLN A 120 -15.17 -16.83 -40.66
C GLN A 120 -15.37 -15.75 -41.74
N LYS A 121 -16.59 -15.21 -41.85
CA LYS A 121 -16.94 -14.12 -42.76
C LYS A 121 -16.69 -12.73 -42.15
N LYS A 122 -16.02 -12.66 -40.99
CA LYS A 122 -15.73 -11.43 -40.21
C LYS A 122 -16.99 -10.69 -39.76
N ILE A 123 -18.10 -11.40 -39.55
CA ILE A 123 -19.38 -10.83 -39.11
C ILE A 123 -19.56 -11.13 -37.62
N ASN A 124 -19.50 -10.10 -36.78
CA ASN A 124 -19.77 -10.27 -35.35
C ASN A 124 -21.28 -10.12 -35.06
N ILE A 125 -21.96 -11.24 -34.80
CA ILE A 125 -23.37 -11.25 -34.41
C ILE A 125 -23.53 -10.77 -32.97
N LYS A 126 -24.23 -9.67 -32.71
CA LYS A 126 -24.43 -9.11 -31.35
C LYS A 126 -25.56 -9.77 -30.58
N VAL A 127 -26.62 -10.13 -31.27
CA VAL A 127 -27.85 -10.67 -30.69
C VAL A 127 -28.30 -11.90 -31.48
N VAL A 128 -28.67 -12.96 -30.76
CA VAL A 128 -29.31 -14.15 -31.32
C VAL A 128 -30.72 -14.27 -30.75
N THR A 129 -31.73 -14.11 -31.61
CA THR A 129 -33.16 -14.06 -31.30
C THR A 129 -33.95 -14.98 -32.25
N CYS A 130 -35.28 -14.91 -32.24
CA CYS A 130 -36.18 -15.58 -33.17
C CYS A 130 -37.38 -14.67 -33.48
N ILE A 131 -37.48 -14.16 -34.72
CA ILE A 131 -38.60 -13.30 -35.13
C ILE A 131 -39.95 -14.04 -35.07
N TYR A 132 -39.92 -15.35 -35.28
CA TYR A 132 -41.13 -16.17 -35.20
C TYR A 132 -41.71 -16.11 -33.80
N LEU A 133 -40.88 -16.32 -32.76
CA LEU A 133 -41.34 -16.28 -31.38
C LEU A 133 -41.89 -14.90 -30.99
N LYS A 134 -41.27 -13.81 -31.46
CA LYS A 134 -41.73 -12.43 -31.18
C LYS A 134 -43.19 -12.19 -31.57
N LYS A 135 -43.67 -12.78 -32.67
CA LYS A 135 -45.09 -12.71 -33.06
C LYS A 135 -46.03 -13.33 -32.01
N PHE A 136 -45.62 -14.43 -31.39
CA PHE A 136 -46.45 -15.18 -30.44
C PHE A 136 -46.30 -14.74 -28.99
N LEU A 137 -45.28 -13.95 -28.65
CA LEU A 137 -45.11 -13.45 -27.28
C LEU A 137 -46.23 -12.47 -26.85
N ALA A 138 -46.89 -11.80 -27.80
CA ALA A 138 -47.96 -10.85 -27.51
C ALA A 138 -49.29 -11.52 -27.08
N ASP A 139 -49.59 -12.71 -27.60
CA ASP A 139 -50.74 -13.56 -27.19
C ASP A 139 -50.25 -15.02 -27.13
N PHE A 140 -49.47 -15.33 -26.10
CA PHE A 140 -48.79 -16.62 -25.99
C PHE A 140 -49.79 -17.75 -25.72
N ARG A 141 -49.93 -18.65 -26.69
CA ARG A 141 -50.65 -19.92 -26.56
C ARG A 141 -49.77 -21.08 -27.03
N ALA A 142 -49.75 -22.17 -26.27
CA ALA A 142 -48.83 -23.28 -26.52
C ALA A 142 -49.09 -23.96 -27.87
N GLU A 143 -50.34 -23.91 -28.34
CA GLU A 143 -50.82 -24.47 -29.59
C GLU A 143 -50.14 -23.81 -30.81
N TYR A 144 -49.76 -22.53 -30.70
CA TYR A 144 -49.06 -21.81 -31.77
C TYR A 144 -47.61 -22.25 -32.00
N LEU A 145 -47.03 -23.00 -31.06
CA LEU A 145 -45.71 -23.61 -31.23
C LEU A 145 -45.79 -24.92 -32.05
N LEU A 146 -46.99 -25.50 -32.18
CA LEU A 146 -47.23 -26.77 -32.89
C LEU A 146 -47.50 -26.58 -34.38
N GLU A 147 -47.99 -25.40 -34.79
CA GLU A 147 -48.25 -25.07 -36.20
C GLU A 147 -47.39 -23.88 -36.65
N PRO A 148 -46.38 -24.10 -37.53
CA PRO A 148 -45.59 -23.01 -38.09
C PRO A 148 -46.43 -22.20 -39.08
N ASN A 149 -47.17 -21.20 -38.61
CA ASN A 149 -47.86 -20.23 -39.45
C ASN A 149 -46.84 -19.50 -40.34
N LYS A 150 -46.96 -19.58 -41.66
CA LYS A 150 -46.02 -18.92 -42.57
C LYS A 150 -46.08 -17.40 -42.38
N LEU A 151 -45.02 -16.82 -41.82
CA LEU A 151 -44.84 -15.37 -41.76
C LEU A 151 -44.71 -14.79 -43.17
N SER A 152 -45.49 -13.75 -43.49
CA SER A 152 -45.33 -13.00 -44.73
C SER A 152 -44.01 -12.20 -44.71
N GLU A 153 -43.54 -11.76 -45.87
CA GLU A 153 -42.29 -10.99 -45.94
C GLU A 153 -42.38 -9.65 -45.21
N GLU A 154 -43.52 -8.98 -45.33
CA GLU A 154 -43.82 -7.72 -44.64
C GLU A 154 -43.80 -7.90 -43.12
N GLU A 155 -44.41 -8.99 -42.63
CA GLU A 155 -44.40 -9.34 -41.21
C GLU A 155 -42.97 -9.59 -40.72
N ARG A 156 -42.14 -10.30 -41.49
CA ARG A 156 -40.73 -10.56 -41.13
C ARG A 156 -39.92 -9.28 -41.00
N ILE A 157 -40.07 -8.35 -41.95
CA ILE A 157 -39.36 -7.06 -41.91
C ILE A 157 -39.79 -6.25 -40.69
N LYS A 158 -41.10 -6.20 -40.41
CA LYS A 158 -41.65 -5.51 -39.24
C LYS A 158 -41.09 -6.10 -37.94
N LEU A 159 -41.17 -7.41 -37.77
CA LEU A 159 -40.67 -8.10 -36.58
C LEU A 159 -39.14 -7.97 -36.44
N ALA A 160 -38.39 -8.03 -37.53
CA ALA A 160 -36.94 -7.79 -37.52
C ALA A 160 -36.60 -6.37 -37.03
N LYS A 161 -37.36 -5.35 -37.46
CA LYS A 161 -37.20 -3.98 -36.97
C LYS A 161 -37.52 -3.85 -35.47
N GLU A 162 -38.58 -4.50 -35.01
CA GLU A 162 -38.93 -4.52 -33.57
C GLU A 162 -37.85 -5.22 -32.72
N GLU A 163 -37.27 -6.32 -33.21
CA GLU A 163 -36.17 -7.03 -32.55
C GLU A 163 -34.85 -6.24 -32.55
N LEU A 164 -34.60 -5.39 -33.56
CA LEU A 164 -33.44 -4.49 -33.57
C LEU A 164 -33.54 -3.44 -32.45
N ILE A 165 -34.75 -2.93 -32.20
CA ILE A 165 -35.02 -1.93 -31.15
C ILE A 165 -35.02 -2.58 -29.78
N SER A 166 -35.78 -3.67 -29.63
CA SER A 166 -36.02 -4.35 -28.37
C SER A 166 -36.00 -5.87 -28.57
N PRO A 167 -34.82 -6.50 -28.44
CA PRO A 167 -34.70 -7.95 -28.53
C PRO A 167 -35.58 -8.63 -27.49
N SER A 168 -36.41 -9.59 -27.91
CA SER A 168 -37.25 -10.34 -26.95
C SER A 168 -36.43 -11.16 -25.98
N PHE A 169 -35.37 -11.78 -26.50
CA PHE A 169 -34.39 -12.56 -25.76
C PHE A 169 -33.08 -12.53 -26.53
N ASN A 170 -31.98 -12.90 -25.89
CA ASN A 170 -30.66 -12.97 -26.53
C ASN A 170 -29.87 -14.19 -26.05
N LEU A 171 -29.86 -15.23 -26.88
CA LEU A 171 -29.11 -16.46 -26.63
C LEU A 171 -27.59 -16.30 -26.73
N LYS A 172 -27.08 -15.15 -27.19
CA LYS A 172 -25.64 -14.83 -27.11
C LYS A 172 -25.25 -14.24 -25.74
N LYS A 173 -26.19 -13.66 -24.99
CA LYS A 173 -25.91 -12.81 -23.82
C LYS A 173 -25.63 -13.58 -22.53
N ILE A 174 -26.02 -14.84 -22.44
CA ILE A 174 -25.68 -15.70 -21.32
C ILE A 174 -24.39 -16.42 -21.68
N GLU A 175 -23.27 -15.76 -21.37
CA GLU A 175 -22.01 -16.42 -21.18
C GLU A 175 -22.21 -17.46 -20.08
N ILE A 176 -22.50 -18.69 -20.51
CA ILE A 176 -21.65 -19.84 -20.26
C ILE A 176 -20.67 -19.54 -19.13
N ILE A 177 -20.99 -20.00 -17.92
CA ILE A 177 -20.00 -20.24 -16.87
C ILE A 177 -19.05 -21.31 -17.46
N SER A 178 -18.06 -20.88 -18.25
CA SER A 178 -16.99 -21.73 -18.73
C SER A 178 -15.66 -20.98 -18.66
N PRO A 179 -14.63 -21.59 -18.06
CA PRO A 179 -13.37 -20.97 -17.69
C PRO A 179 -12.44 -20.61 -18.87
N ILE A 180 -12.94 -20.56 -20.11
CA ILE A 180 -12.12 -20.47 -21.33
C ILE A 180 -11.93 -19.01 -21.80
N LYS A 181 -12.77 -18.06 -21.38
CA LYS A 181 -12.60 -16.62 -21.72
C LYS A 181 -11.47 -15.91 -20.96
N LEU A 182 -10.79 -16.60 -20.03
CA LEU A 182 -9.57 -16.10 -19.38
C LEU A 182 -8.34 -16.00 -20.31
N LYS A 183 -8.40 -16.38 -21.60
CA LYS A 183 -7.21 -16.34 -22.49
C LYS A 183 -7.06 -15.07 -23.34
N LYS A 184 -8.13 -14.34 -23.67
CA LYS A 184 -8.02 -13.18 -24.61
C LYS A 184 -7.83 -11.81 -23.93
N GLN A 185 -8.19 -11.67 -22.64
CA GLN A 185 -7.91 -10.46 -21.83
C GLN A 185 -6.59 -10.55 -21.03
N LYS A 186 -5.92 -11.71 -21.02
CA LYS A 186 -4.63 -11.88 -20.32
C LYS A 186 -3.51 -11.01 -20.87
N LYS A 187 -3.52 -10.62 -22.17
CA LYS A 187 -2.41 -9.84 -22.74
C LYS A 187 -2.36 -8.42 -22.16
N LEU A 188 -3.50 -7.74 -22.03
CA LEU A 188 -3.57 -6.40 -21.43
C LEU A 188 -3.34 -6.45 -19.91
N LEU A 189 -3.82 -7.49 -19.22
CA LEU A 189 -3.55 -7.71 -17.80
C LEU A 189 -2.07 -8.08 -17.52
N GLN A 190 -1.42 -8.80 -18.43
CA GLN A 190 0.02 -9.10 -18.34
C GLN A 190 0.85 -7.84 -18.47
N TRP A 191 0.50 -6.91 -19.36
CA TRP A 191 1.20 -5.64 -19.48
C TRP A 191 1.00 -4.75 -18.25
N THR A 192 -0.18 -4.72 -17.62
CA THR A 192 -0.38 -3.95 -16.38
C THR A 192 0.35 -4.57 -15.19
N ILE A 193 0.35 -5.91 -15.08
CA ILE A 193 1.14 -6.64 -14.07
C ILE A 193 2.64 -6.39 -14.30
N PHE A 194 3.11 -6.47 -15.54
CA PHE A 194 4.51 -6.21 -15.89
C PHE A 194 4.90 -4.76 -15.56
N LEU A 195 4.05 -3.78 -15.91
CA LEU A 195 4.29 -2.37 -15.59
C LEU A 195 4.32 -2.13 -14.07
N SER A 196 3.40 -2.74 -13.32
CA SER A 196 3.37 -2.65 -11.86
C SER A 196 4.60 -3.28 -11.22
N ILE A 197 5.05 -4.44 -11.71
CA ILE A 197 6.29 -5.09 -11.26
C ILE A 197 7.51 -4.23 -11.58
N LEU A 198 7.55 -3.61 -12.76
CA LEU A 198 8.65 -2.71 -13.15
C LEU A 198 8.74 -1.51 -12.21
N ILE A 199 7.61 -0.89 -11.87
CA ILE A 199 7.54 0.23 -10.91
C ILE A 199 8.00 -0.23 -9.52
N LEU A 200 7.52 -1.40 -9.07
CA LEU A 200 7.94 -1.98 -7.80
C LEU A 200 9.46 -2.25 -7.77
N PHE A 201 10.01 -2.74 -8.87
CA PHE A 201 11.43 -3.00 -9.03
C PHE A 201 12.27 -1.73 -8.94
N PHE A 202 11.84 -0.64 -9.58
CA PHE A 202 12.49 0.66 -9.44
C PHE A 202 12.48 1.17 -8.00
N TRP A 203 11.36 0.98 -7.29
CA TRP A 203 11.25 1.31 -5.86
C TRP A 203 12.22 0.48 -5.00
N LEU A 204 12.35 -0.81 -5.28
CA LEU A 204 13.28 -1.69 -4.58
C LEU A 204 14.74 -1.31 -4.82
N ILE A 205 15.09 -0.85 -6.03
CA ILE A 205 16.44 -0.35 -6.33
C ILE A 205 16.75 0.90 -5.49
N ASP A 206 15.86 1.89 -5.50
CA ASP A 206 16.06 3.13 -4.72
C ASP A 206 16.18 2.83 -3.21
N PHE A 207 15.31 1.95 -2.71
CA PHE A 207 15.38 1.48 -1.32
C PHE A 207 16.72 0.79 -1.00
N TYR A 208 17.21 -0.08 -1.89
CA TYR A 208 18.49 -0.77 -1.72
C TYR A 208 19.68 0.21 -1.70
N PHE A 209 19.69 1.20 -2.59
CA PHE A 209 20.74 2.23 -2.63
C PHE A 209 20.76 3.08 -1.35
N ASN A 210 19.59 3.48 -0.85
CA ASN A 210 19.46 4.23 0.40
C ASN A 210 19.94 3.40 1.60
N TRP A 211 19.54 2.13 1.68
CA TRP A 211 20.00 1.20 2.72
C TRP A 211 21.53 1.04 2.71
N TRP A 212 22.11 0.87 1.53
CA TRP A 212 23.54 0.72 1.37
C TRP A 212 24.31 1.97 1.77
N THR A 213 23.80 3.15 1.41
CA THR A 213 24.42 4.44 1.74
C THR A 213 24.39 4.71 3.24
N ILE A 214 23.26 4.46 3.91
CA ILE A 214 23.13 4.63 5.37
C ILE A 214 24.14 3.74 6.10
N LYS A 215 24.24 2.47 5.70
CA LYS A 215 25.21 1.53 6.31
C LYS A 215 26.65 2.03 6.18
N LYS A 216 27.02 2.56 5.01
CA LYS A 216 28.37 3.10 4.77
C LYS A 216 28.66 4.35 5.62
N GLN A 217 27.66 5.21 5.81
CA GLN A 217 27.80 6.38 6.68
C GLN A 217 27.99 5.98 8.15
N THR A 218 27.26 4.98 8.64
CA THR A 218 27.40 4.49 10.02
C THR A 218 28.80 3.93 10.29
N GLU A 219 29.33 3.12 9.38
CA GLU A 219 30.70 2.58 9.52
C GLU A 219 31.76 3.68 9.46
N ASN A 220 31.60 4.68 8.58
CA ASN A 220 32.50 5.83 8.54
C ASN A 220 32.47 6.64 9.85
N ILE A 221 31.29 6.87 10.44
CA ILE A 221 31.17 7.56 11.73
C ILE A 221 31.83 6.73 12.83
N LYS A 222 31.62 5.41 12.85
CA LYS A 222 32.23 4.49 13.81
C LYS A 222 33.75 4.49 13.73
N ASN A 223 34.31 4.47 12.51
CA ASN A 223 35.74 4.53 12.27
C ASN A 223 36.33 5.89 12.68
N LYS A 224 35.64 7.00 12.40
CA LYS A 224 36.05 8.34 12.86
C LYS A 224 36.08 8.42 14.39
N MET A 225 35.05 7.90 15.07
CA MET A 225 35.02 7.85 16.53
C MET A 225 36.19 7.03 17.09
N HIS A 226 36.46 5.86 16.50
CA HIS A 226 37.58 5.02 16.92
C HIS A 226 38.94 5.70 16.73
N HIS A 227 39.15 6.35 15.58
CA HIS A 227 40.36 7.10 15.29
C HIS A 227 40.57 8.24 16.30
N ILE A 228 39.55 9.07 16.53
CA ILE A 228 39.60 10.15 17.51
C ILE A 228 39.92 9.60 18.91
N TYR A 229 39.25 8.52 19.33
CA TYR A 229 39.50 7.90 20.63
C TYR A 229 40.95 7.42 20.78
N SER A 230 41.47 6.69 19.79
CA SER A 230 42.84 6.17 19.80
C SER A 230 43.90 7.28 19.81
N THR A 231 43.59 8.45 19.25
CA THR A 231 44.48 9.61 19.25
C THR A 231 44.49 10.30 20.62
N LEU A 232 43.35 10.36 21.31
CA LEU A 232 43.24 11.00 22.62
C LEU A 232 43.77 10.12 23.76
N PHE A 233 43.61 8.80 23.66
CA PHE A 233 43.97 7.84 24.71
C PHE A 233 44.84 6.69 24.16
N PRO A 234 46.08 6.96 23.74
CA PRO A 234 46.96 5.96 23.09
C PRO A 234 47.36 4.79 24.00
N GLU A 235 47.24 4.93 25.32
CA GLU A 235 47.58 3.88 26.29
C GLU A 235 46.51 2.76 26.37
N GLU A 236 45.27 3.02 25.92
CA GLU A 236 44.15 2.10 26.03
C GLU A 236 44.03 1.17 24.82
N LYS A 237 44.56 -0.06 24.95
CA LYS A 237 44.58 -1.04 23.86
C LYS A 237 43.21 -1.68 23.55
N ARG A 238 42.25 -1.63 24.47
CA ARG A 238 40.92 -2.25 24.30
C ARG A 238 39.84 -1.17 24.19
N ILE A 239 39.47 -0.86 22.96
CA ILE A 239 38.43 0.14 22.66
C ILE A 239 37.11 -0.60 22.42
N VAL A 240 36.17 -0.48 23.35
CA VAL A 240 34.83 -1.07 23.26
C VAL A 240 33.82 0.04 23.48
N SER A 241 33.02 0.33 22.45
CA SER A 241 32.04 1.43 22.44
C SER A 241 32.68 2.82 22.74
N PRO A 242 33.46 3.38 21.77
CA PRO A 242 34.26 4.59 21.96
C PRO A 242 33.50 5.79 22.56
N LEU A 243 32.23 5.97 22.19
CA LEU A 243 31.41 7.08 22.66
C LEU A 243 31.18 7.04 24.18
N TYR A 244 30.86 5.87 24.74
CA TYR A 244 30.59 5.71 26.16
C TYR A 244 31.85 5.90 26.98
N GLN A 245 32.98 5.35 26.51
CA GLN A 245 34.27 5.52 27.18
C GLN A 245 34.69 6.99 27.17
N LEU A 246 34.55 7.68 26.03
CA LEU A 246 34.88 9.10 25.93
C LEU A 246 34.00 9.96 26.85
N GLN A 247 32.70 9.69 26.93
CA GLN A 247 31.81 10.36 27.89
C GLN A 247 32.24 10.14 29.34
N SER A 248 32.68 8.92 29.68
CA SER A 248 33.22 8.61 31.02
C SER A 248 34.48 9.41 31.31
N HIS A 249 35.46 9.42 30.41
CA HIS A 249 36.69 10.21 30.57
C HIS A 249 36.38 11.69 30.70
N PHE A 250 35.52 12.25 29.85
CA PHE A 250 35.13 13.65 29.92
C PHE A 250 34.50 14.00 31.27
N LYS A 251 33.65 13.13 31.81
CA LYS A 251 33.08 13.31 33.15
C LYS A 251 34.15 13.32 34.23
N THR A 252 35.10 12.37 34.20
CA THR A 252 36.20 12.34 35.18
C THR A 252 37.12 13.54 35.08
N LEU A 253 37.40 14.02 33.85
CA LEU A 253 38.21 15.22 33.63
C LEU A 253 37.49 16.46 34.17
N LYS A 254 36.18 16.58 33.94
CA LYS A 254 35.35 17.66 34.48
C LYS A 254 35.27 17.63 36.01
N GLU A 255 35.18 16.44 36.61
CA GLU A 255 35.22 16.29 38.08
C GLU A 255 36.58 16.72 38.65
N LYS A 256 37.69 16.32 38.00
CA LYS A 256 39.05 16.76 38.38
C LYS A 256 39.26 18.27 38.17
N GLU A 257 38.77 18.81 37.06
CA GLU A 257 38.75 20.25 36.78
C GLU A 257 37.96 20.99 37.86
N ASN A 258 36.76 20.53 38.24
CA ASN A 258 35.96 21.16 39.29
C ASN A 258 36.66 21.18 40.66
N ILE A 259 37.55 20.22 40.96
CA ILE A 259 38.38 20.23 42.17
C ILE A 259 39.44 21.35 42.10
N LEU A 260 39.94 21.64 40.90
CA LEU A 260 41.01 22.63 40.65
C LEU A 260 40.49 24.04 40.32
N VAL A 261 39.29 24.16 39.75
CA VAL A 261 38.66 25.45 39.42
C VAL A 261 38.28 26.19 40.70
N GLY A 262 39.00 27.29 40.95
CA GLY A 262 38.83 28.17 42.12
C GLY A 262 39.92 28.03 43.18
N ILE A 263 40.88 27.11 43.03
CA ILE A 263 42.08 27.06 43.87
C ILE A 263 43.26 27.29 42.94
N SER A 264 44.04 28.35 43.18
CA SER A 264 45.35 28.54 42.55
C SER A 264 46.43 28.24 43.58
N PRO A 265 46.89 26.98 43.71
CA PRO A 265 47.88 26.61 44.71
C PRO A 265 49.16 27.42 44.53
N LEU A 266 49.51 27.72 43.28
CA LEU A 266 50.69 28.49 42.94
C LEU A 266 50.60 29.94 43.43
N ASP A 267 49.44 30.59 43.26
CA ASP A 267 49.23 31.95 43.77
C ASP A 267 49.24 31.98 45.30
N ILE A 268 48.66 30.98 45.96
CA ILE A 268 48.67 30.87 47.42
C ILE A 268 50.11 30.66 47.92
N LEU A 269 50.90 29.79 47.26
CA LEU A 269 52.31 29.59 47.60
C LEU A 269 53.15 30.87 47.39
N LEU A 270 52.89 31.61 46.31
CA LEU A 270 53.51 32.92 46.05
C LEU A 270 53.10 33.98 47.07
N LYS A 271 51.83 34.01 47.50
CA LYS A 271 51.36 34.87 48.60
C LYS A 271 52.08 34.52 49.91
N LEU A 272 52.23 33.23 50.22
CA LEU A 272 52.90 32.76 51.44
C LEU A 272 54.42 32.98 51.44
N SER A 273 55.07 33.06 50.28
CA SER A 273 56.51 33.33 50.21
C SER A 273 56.86 34.78 50.55
N LYS A 274 55.92 35.73 50.34
CA LYS A 274 56.11 37.15 50.66
C LYS A 274 56.03 37.48 52.15
N VAL A 275 55.52 36.57 52.98
CA VAL A 275 55.35 36.74 54.44
C VAL A 275 56.70 36.52 55.14
N LYS A 276 57.12 37.45 56.01
CA LYS A 276 58.42 37.37 56.70
C LYS A 276 58.38 36.38 57.87
N ARG A 277 59.06 35.25 57.73
CA ARG A 277 59.04 34.15 58.69
C ARG A 277 60.17 34.26 59.73
N ASN A 278 60.08 35.20 60.66
CA ASN A 278 61.07 35.32 61.72
C ASN A 278 60.79 34.31 62.84
N GLY A 279 61.47 33.16 62.82
CA GLY A 279 61.39 32.13 63.87
C GLY A 279 60.09 31.30 63.86
N ILE A 280 59.50 31.10 62.67
CA ILE A 280 58.30 30.29 62.42
C ILE A 280 58.53 29.34 61.24
N ILE A 281 58.09 28.09 61.41
CA ILE A 281 58.18 27.05 60.39
C ILE A 281 56.77 26.55 60.06
N PHE A 282 56.35 26.67 58.80
CA PHE A 282 55.12 26.07 58.29
C PHE A 282 55.38 24.60 57.95
N ARG A 283 54.53 23.69 58.44
CA ARG A 283 54.66 22.23 58.22
C ARG A 283 53.58 21.70 57.29
N GLU A 284 52.35 22.17 57.47
CA GLU A 284 51.20 21.73 56.68
C GLU A 284 50.40 22.94 56.22
N ILE A 285 50.04 22.96 54.94
CA ILE A 285 49.16 23.96 54.35
C ILE A 285 48.02 23.19 53.68
N HIS A 286 46.81 23.35 54.19
CA HIS A 286 45.61 22.83 53.55
C HIS A 286 44.93 23.97 52.80
N MET A 287 44.75 23.78 51.49
CA MET A 287 44.11 24.75 50.60
C MET A 287 42.74 24.25 50.21
N ASP A 288 41.73 25.10 50.39
CA ASP A 288 40.34 24.88 50.00
C ASP A 288 39.86 26.11 49.20
N LYS A 289 38.74 26.03 48.49
CA LYS A 289 38.23 27.09 47.59
C LYS A 289 38.05 28.45 48.25
N LYS A 290 37.94 28.53 49.58
CA LYS A 290 37.65 29.77 50.31
C LYS A 290 38.57 30.06 51.49
N ARG A 291 39.37 29.08 51.91
CA ARG A 291 40.16 29.16 53.15
C ARG A 291 41.46 28.41 53.02
N VAL A 292 42.50 28.95 53.63
CA VAL A 292 43.81 28.31 53.73
C VAL A 292 44.12 28.10 55.20
N ILE A 293 44.38 26.85 55.58
CA ILE A 293 44.73 26.47 56.95
C ILE A 293 46.22 26.19 56.97
N ILE A 294 46.95 26.96 57.76
CA ILE A 294 48.40 26.89 57.90
C ILE A 294 48.70 26.38 59.30
N LYS A 295 49.41 25.26 59.39
CA LYS A 295 49.92 24.73 60.66
C LYS A 295 51.43 24.87 60.70
N GLY A 296 51.93 25.29 61.86
CA GLY A 296 53.36 25.51 62.03
C GLY A 296 53.83 25.42 63.47
N ILE A 297 55.12 25.65 63.63
CA ILE A 297 55.80 25.75 64.94
C ILE A 297 56.36 27.16 65.06
N ALA A 298 56.13 27.79 66.21
CA ALA A 298 56.67 29.10 66.58
C ALA A 298 57.50 29.02 67.86
N ASN A 299 58.50 29.89 67.95
CA ASN A 299 59.39 29.95 69.11
C ASN A 299 58.81 30.73 70.30
N SER A 300 57.75 31.53 70.09
CA SER A 300 57.05 32.31 71.11
C SER A 300 55.62 32.63 70.67
N LEU A 301 54.73 32.95 71.62
CA LEU A 301 53.37 33.41 71.30
C LEU A 301 53.38 34.74 70.52
N SER A 302 54.32 35.63 70.85
CA SER A 302 54.51 36.91 70.16
C SER A 302 54.84 36.74 68.67
N ASN A 303 55.59 35.69 68.30
CA ASN A 303 55.88 35.40 66.90
C ASN A 303 54.60 34.96 66.15
N ILE A 304 53.70 34.21 66.80
CA ILE A 304 52.42 33.78 66.21
C ILE A 304 51.57 35.00 65.88
N ASP A 305 51.46 35.96 66.81
CA ASP A 305 50.71 37.20 66.59
C ASP A 305 51.31 38.08 65.50
N ASN A 306 52.65 38.14 65.42
CA ASN A 306 53.33 38.88 64.36
C ASN A 306 53.08 38.26 62.97
N VAL A 307 53.12 36.92 62.86
CA VAL A 307 52.79 36.25 61.59
C VAL A 307 51.31 36.36 61.26
N LYS A 308 50.41 36.32 62.24
CA LYS A 308 48.98 36.62 62.02
C LYS A 308 48.80 38.01 61.39
N LYS A 309 49.44 39.05 61.95
CA LYS A 309 49.37 40.42 61.40
C LYS A 309 49.93 40.52 59.99
N GLN A 310 51.01 39.80 59.68
CA GLN A 310 51.57 39.78 58.32
C GLN A 310 50.70 39.00 57.33
N LEU A 311 50.03 37.93 57.79
CA LEU A 311 49.05 37.21 56.98
C LEU A 311 47.83 38.09 56.69
N GLU A 312 47.40 38.94 57.61
CA GLU A 312 46.33 39.95 57.41
C GLU A 312 46.72 41.06 56.41
N GLN A 313 48.01 41.22 56.06
CA GLN A 313 48.42 42.13 55.00
C GLN A 313 48.22 41.54 53.60
N VAL A 314 48.11 40.21 53.50
CA VAL A 314 48.02 39.47 52.23
C VAL A 314 46.64 38.84 52.02
N TRP A 315 45.92 38.54 53.11
CA TRP A 315 44.55 38.04 53.14
C TRP A 315 43.66 38.97 53.95
N SER A 316 42.36 39.00 53.64
CA SER A 316 41.42 39.93 54.31
C SER A 316 41.20 39.62 55.79
N GLN A 317 41.36 38.36 56.22
CA GLN A 317 41.19 37.96 57.61
C GLN A 317 42.09 36.78 57.99
N ALA A 318 42.70 36.84 59.17
CA ALA A 318 43.41 35.72 59.79
C ALA A 318 42.84 35.42 61.19
N LYS A 319 42.58 34.14 61.48
CA LYS A 319 42.16 33.66 62.80
C LYS A 319 43.11 32.58 63.30
N ILE A 320 43.58 32.72 64.53
CA ILE A 320 44.28 31.63 65.22
C ILE A 320 43.21 30.66 65.70
N LEU A 321 43.24 29.42 65.20
CA LEU A 321 42.27 28.39 65.57
C LEU A 321 42.71 27.62 66.83
N ASP A 322 44.01 27.38 66.98
CA ASP A 322 44.56 26.64 68.11
C ASP A 322 46.04 27.01 68.33
N SER A 323 46.49 27.03 69.58
CA SER A 323 47.89 27.16 69.96
C SER A 323 48.20 26.26 71.17
N LYS A 324 49.08 25.27 70.96
CA LYS A 324 49.46 24.29 71.99
C LYS A 324 50.96 24.35 72.24
N VAL A 325 51.33 24.61 73.49
CA VAL A 325 52.74 24.60 73.93
C VAL A 325 53.20 23.15 74.09
N LEU A 326 54.28 22.76 73.40
CA LEU A 326 54.88 21.42 73.56
C LEU A 326 56.19 21.49 74.36
N GLU A 327 57.00 22.53 74.16
CA GLU A 327 58.28 22.76 74.85
C GLU A 327 58.50 24.27 75.09
N PRO A 328 59.41 24.70 76.00
CA PRO A 328 59.63 26.13 76.34
C PRO A 328 60.00 27.05 75.16
N LYS A 329 60.29 26.50 73.97
CA LYS A 329 60.58 27.21 72.72
C LYS A 329 59.89 26.60 71.48
N LYS A 330 58.85 25.77 71.64
CA LYS A 330 58.08 25.21 70.52
C LYS A 330 56.60 25.22 70.83
N ILE A 331 55.87 26.06 70.10
CA ILE A 331 54.42 26.19 70.18
C ILE A 331 53.85 25.78 68.83
N HIS A 332 53.04 24.73 68.81
CA HIS A 332 52.27 24.37 67.62
C HIS A 332 51.12 25.34 67.47
N PHE A 333 50.95 25.90 66.28
CA PHE A 333 49.84 26.81 65.98
C PHE A 333 49.10 26.37 64.73
N THR A 334 47.81 26.71 64.69
CA THR A 334 46.98 26.61 63.50
C THR A 334 46.38 27.97 63.22
N ILE A 335 46.65 28.54 62.06
CA ILE A 335 46.06 29.79 61.58
C ILE A 335 45.21 29.48 60.35
N MET A 336 43.98 30.00 60.34
CA MET A 336 43.10 30.01 59.18
C MET A 336 43.09 31.41 58.58
N VAL A 337 43.36 31.50 57.28
CA VAL A 337 43.24 32.73 56.51
C VAL A 337 42.17 32.59 55.43
N GLU A 338 41.38 33.62 55.24
CA GLU A 338 40.30 33.66 54.25
C GLU A 338 40.32 35.01 53.53
N ASP A 339 40.03 35.00 52.23
CA ASP A 339 39.75 36.21 51.47
C ASP A 339 38.27 36.60 51.70
N LYS A 340 37.99 37.90 51.87
CA LYS A 340 36.61 38.38 52.10
C LYS A 340 35.76 38.01 50.88
N LYS A 341 34.53 37.54 51.11
CA LYS A 341 33.56 37.35 50.03
C LYS A 341 33.37 38.68 49.29
N GLU A 342 33.63 38.71 47.99
CA GLU A 342 32.81 39.50 47.07
C GLU A 342 31.45 38.82 46.89
#